data_AF-A0A6U1D092-F1
#
_entry.id   AF-A0A6U1D092-F1
#
_cell.length_a   1.000
_cell.length_b   1.000
_cell.length_c   1.000
_cell.angle_alpha   90.00
_cell.angle_beta   90.00
_cell.angle_gamma   90.00
#
_symmetry.space_group_name_H-M   'P 1'
#
loop_
_entity.id
_entity.type
_entity.pdbx_description
1 polymer ?
#
loop_
_entity_poly.entity_id
_entity_poly.type
_entity_poly.pdbx_seq_one_letter_code
_entity_poly.pdbx_strand_id
1 'polypeptide(L)'
;FQQAAVTAADVRVDEKAVLGEVLAPHISLQPGQAARHHKLREYSDAGLSGLRVFLKKERCPANAPEYYEMDLQGRLEAQLAGRTVIEHPVFFVALPGEAAGFKLVESQAGTAPKGNK
;
A
#
# COMPACT_ATOMS: atom_id res chain seq x y z
N PHE A 1 3.71 -8.44 0.37
CA PHE A 1 4.08 -8.87 1.74
C PHE A 1 5.56 -9.17 1.76
N GLN A 2 6.38 -8.13 1.98
CA GLN A 2 7.83 -8.21 1.71
C GLN A 2 8.54 -9.21 2.64
N GLN A 3 8.25 -9.15 3.93
CA GLN A 3 8.89 -10.01 4.93
C GLN A 3 8.47 -11.49 4.79
N ALA A 4 7.25 -11.75 4.32
CA ALA A 4 6.80 -13.11 3.99
C ALA A 4 7.25 -13.63 2.62
N ALA A 5 7.97 -12.81 1.82
CA ALA A 5 8.33 -13.12 0.43
C ALA A 5 7.12 -13.56 -0.43
N VAL A 6 5.97 -12.89 -0.26
CA VAL A 6 4.74 -13.15 -1.01
C VAL A 6 4.32 -11.89 -1.78
N THR A 7 4.06 -12.08 -3.08
CA THR A 7 3.45 -11.10 -3.97
C THR A 7 2.11 -11.62 -4.48
N ALA A 8 1.18 -10.70 -4.75
CA ALA A 8 -0.11 -10.95 -5.35
C ALA A 8 -0.46 -9.76 -6.24
N ALA A 9 -1.27 -9.98 -7.27
CA ALA A 9 -1.69 -8.95 -8.20
C ALA A 9 -3.16 -9.12 -8.54
N ASP A 10 -3.87 -8.01 -8.64
CA ASP A 10 -5.22 -7.93 -9.16
C ASP A 10 -5.21 -7.21 -10.52
N VAL A 11 -6.12 -7.58 -11.40
CA VAL A 11 -6.28 -6.96 -12.71
C VAL A 11 -7.68 -6.35 -12.81
N ARG A 12 -7.79 -5.22 -13.53
CA ARG A 12 -9.06 -4.50 -13.74
C ARG A 12 -9.76 -4.09 -12.43
N VAL A 13 -8.98 -3.64 -11.44
CA VAL A 13 -9.53 -3.09 -10.20
C VAL A 13 -10.19 -1.74 -10.50
N ASP A 14 -11.42 -1.54 -10.01
CA ASP A 14 -12.13 -0.26 -10.11
C ASP A 14 -11.40 0.79 -9.26
N GLU A 15 -11.13 1.97 -9.83
CA GLU A 15 -10.46 3.07 -9.13
C GLU A 15 -11.29 3.61 -7.95
N LYS A 16 -12.60 3.37 -7.95
CA LYS A 16 -13.51 3.75 -6.86
C LYS A 16 -13.54 2.73 -5.71
N ALA A 17 -12.91 1.58 -5.89
CA ALA A 17 -12.81 0.58 -4.84
C ALA A 17 -12.01 1.11 -3.64
N VAL A 18 -12.42 0.69 -2.44
CA VAL A 18 -11.70 0.99 -1.21
C VAL A 18 -10.49 0.08 -1.11
N LEU A 19 -9.31 0.63 -0.77
CA LEU A 19 -8.06 -0.13 -0.76
C LEU A 19 -8.11 -1.36 0.15
N GLY A 20 -8.74 -1.25 1.32
CA GLY A 20 -8.94 -2.37 2.24
C GLY A 20 -9.79 -3.49 1.66
N GLU A 21 -10.81 -3.16 0.87
CA GLU A 21 -11.66 -4.16 0.19
C GLU A 21 -10.88 -4.90 -0.90
N VAL A 22 -10.00 -4.21 -1.61
CA VAL A 22 -9.09 -4.81 -2.60
C VAL A 22 -8.06 -5.71 -1.90
N LEU A 23 -7.58 -5.33 -0.72
CA LEU A 23 -6.59 -6.09 0.04
C LEU A 23 -7.18 -7.33 0.73
N ALA A 24 -8.42 -7.27 1.20
CA ALA A 24 -9.04 -8.30 2.05
C ALA A 24 -8.96 -9.73 1.48
N PRO A 25 -9.21 -9.98 0.18
CA PRO A 25 -9.12 -11.32 -0.41
C PRO A 25 -7.71 -11.92 -0.37
N HIS A 26 -6.66 -11.09 -0.30
CA HIS A 26 -5.28 -11.57 -0.28
C HIS A 26 -4.85 -12.13 1.08
N ILE A 27 -5.41 -11.59 2.16
CA ILE A 27 -5.14 -12.03 3.54
C ILE A 27 -6.20 -13.01 4.06
N SER A 28 -7.28 -13.24 3.32
CA SER A 28 -8.31 -14.22 3.68
C SER A 28 -7.98 -15.60 3.12
N LEU A 29 -8.45 -16.66 3.79
CA LEU A 29 -8.34 -18.02 3.25
C LEU A 29 -9.29 -18.17 2.05
N GLN A 30 -8.71 -18.32 0.86
CA GLN A 30 -9.45 -18.53 -0.38
C GLN A 30 -9.26 -19.97 -0.90
N PRO A 31 -10.25 -20.54 -1.60
CA PRO A 31 -10.09 -21.84 -2.25
C PRO A 31 -8.82 -21.92 -3.11
N GLY A 32 -8.03 -22.98 -2.93
CA GLY A 32 -6.78 -23.19 -3.66
C GLY A 32 -5.58 -22.36 -3.19
N GLN A 33 -5.74 -21.51 -2.16
CA GLN A 33 -4.67 -20.60 -1.70
C GLN A 33 -4.11 -20.94 -0.30
N ALA A 34 -4.34 -22.16 0.18
CA ALA A 34 -3.93 -22.58 1.53
C ALA A 34 -2.43 -22.38 1.83
N ALA A 35 -1.55 -22.70 0.86
CA ALA A 35 -0.11 -22.52 1.02
C ALA A 35 0.29 -21.03 1.13
N ARG A 36 -0.35 -20.16 0.33
CA ARG A 36 -0.14 -18.71 0.40
C ARG A 36 -0.66 -18.16 1.72
N HIS A 37 -1.87 -18.55 2.12
CA HIS A 37 -2.48 -18.15 3.39
C HIS A 37 -1.62 -18.56 4.58
N HIS A 38 -1.04 -19.77 4.57
CA HIS A 38 -0.11 -20.19 5.62
C HIS A 38 1.10 -19.25 5.76
N LYS A 39 1.69 -18.80 4.64
CA LYS A 39 2.78 -17.81 4.65
C LYS A 39 2.32 -16.42 5.13
N LEU A 40 1.05 -16.10 4.95
CA LEU A 40 0.45 -14.82 5.33
C LEU A 40 -0.26 -14.87 6.68
N ARG A 41 -0.13 -15.96 7.45
CA ARG A 41 -0.91 -16.19 8.67
C ARG A 41 -0.88 -15.01 9.63
N GLU A 42 0.29 -14.44 9.91
CA GLU A 42 0.40 -13.29 10.82
C GLU A 42 -0.33 -12.04 10.29
N TYR A 43 -0.34 -11.84 8.97
CA TYR A 43 -1.09 -10.75 8.32
C TYR A 43 -2.60 -11.01 8.36
N SER A 44 -3.01 -12.27 8.18
CA SER A 44 -4.40 -12.71 8.30
C SER A 44 -4.92 -12.54 9.72
N ASP A 45 -4.14 -12.97 10.72
CA ASP A 45 -4.46 -12.89 12.15
C ASP A 45 -4.54 -11.43 12.64
N ALA A 46 -3.68 -10.55 12.11
CA ALA A 46 -3.74 -9.11 12.39
C ALA A 46 -5.01 -8.43 11.85
N GLY A 47 -5.58 -8.97 10.75
CA GLY A 47 -6.70 -8.38 10.03
C GLY A 47 -6.37 -7.01 9.42
N LEU A 48 -7.27 -6.44 8.61
CA LEU A 48 -7.01 -5.18 7.92
C LEU A 48 -6.62 -4.03 8.87
N SER A 49 -7.27 -3.92 10.04
CA SER A 49 -6.98 -2.87 11.02
C SER A 49 -5.59 -2.96 11.65
N GLY A 50 -4.98 -4.15 11.64
CA GLY A 50 -3.63 -4.37 12.14
C GLY A 50 -2.54 -4.15 11.09
N LEU A 51 -2.90 -3.93 9.81
CA LEU A 51 -1.94 -3.78 8.72
C LEU A 51 -1.64 -2.32 8.41
N ARG A 52 -0.40 -2.09 7.95
CA ARG A 52 0.02 -0.83 7.36
C ARG A 52 0.35 -1.07 5.89
N VAL A 53 -0.04 -0.14 5.03
CA VAL A 53 0.15 -0.25 3.59
C VAL A 53 0.91 0.97 3.09
N PHE A 54 1.89 0.74 2.23
CA PHE A 54 2.77 1.76 1.70
C PHE A 54 2.83 1.71 0.18
N LEU A 55 2.93 2.89 -0.44
CA LEU A 55 3.23 3.05 -1.86
C LEU A 55 4.59 3.73 -1.98
N LYS A 56 5.52 3.13 -2.73
CA LYS A 56 6.83 3.75 -2.98
C LYS A 56 6.65 5.08 -3.73
N LYS A 57 7.35 6.12 -3.29
CA LYS A 57 7.48 7.37 -4.03
C LYS A 57 8.45 7.17 -5.18
N GLU A 58 7.97 7.40 -6.39
CA GLU A 58 8.83 7.35 -7.58
C GLU A 58 9.75 8.57 -7.66
N ARG A 59 10.82 8.44 -8.45
CA ARG A 59 11.85 9.47 -8.66
C ARG A 59 12.63 9.86 -7.39
N CYS A 60 12.73 8.95 -6.42
CA CYS A 60 13.67 9.06 -5.30
C CYS A 60 15.03 8.42 -5.64
N PRO A 61 16.14 8.83 -5.00
CA PRO A 61 17.40 8.11 -5.09
C PRO A 61 17.24 6.64 -4.72
N ALA A 62 17.88 5.74 -5.46
CA ALA A 62 17.73 4.29 -5.27
C ALA A 62 18.17 3.80 -3.88
N ASN A 63 19.13 4.50 -3.26
CA ASN A 63 19.65 4.21 -1.92
C ASN A 63 18.83 4.85 -0.78
N ALA A 64 17.81 5.66 -1.09
CA ALA A 64 16.99 6.35 -0.11
C ALA A 64 15.51 6.32 -0.54
N PRO A 65 14.89 5.12 -0.60
CA PRO A 65 13.49 5.01 -0.96
C PRO A 65 12.62 5.71 0.09
N GLU A 66 11.59 6.40 -0.39
CA GLU A 66 10.57 7.03 0.44
C GLU A 66 9.21 6.44 0.09
N TYR A 67 8.29 6.49 1.04
CA TYR A 67 7.00 5.84 0.94
C TYR A 67 5.87 6.75 1.39
N TYR A 68 4.75 6.67 0.68
CA TYR A 68 3.48 7.20 1.14
C TYR A 68 2.75 6.11 1.93
N GLU A 69 2.30 6.43 3.14
CA GLU A 69 1.38 5.56 3.85
C GLU A 69 -0.03 5.69 3.25
N MET A 70 -0.71 4.55 3.14
CA MET A 70 -2.03 4.44 2.54
C MET A 70 -3.09 4.26 3.62
N ASP A 71 -4.14 5.08 3.59
CA ASP A 71 -5.40 4.80 4.26
C ASP A 71 -6.19 3.60 3.66
N LEU A 72 -6.37 2.53 4.43
CA LEU A 72 -7.15 1.36 4.02
C LEU A 72 -8.64 1.65 3.81
N GLN A 73 -9.17 2.75 4.37
CA GLN A 73 -10.56 3.18 4.17
C GLN A 73 -10.73 4.11 2.94
N GLY A 74 -9.63 4.56 2.34
CA GLY A 74 -9.62 5.45 1.18
C GLY A 74 -9.85 4.71 -0.14
N ARG A 75 -10.48 5.39 -1.09
CA ARG A 75 -10.60 4.92 -2.48
C ARG A 75 -9.28 5.01 -3.22
N LEU A 76 -9.02 4.06 -4.13
CA LEU A 76 -7.78 4.04 -4.93
C LEU A 76 -7.58 5.34 -5.72
N GLU A 77 -8.62 5.91 -6.33
CA GLU A 77 -8.56 7.16 -7.10
C GLU A 77 -7.98 8.32 -6.26
N ALA A 78 -8.51 8.54 -5.06
CA ALA A 78 -8.08 9.61 -4.16
C ALA A 78 -6.67 9.35 -3.60
N GLN A 79 -6.39 8.07 -3.35
CA GLN A 79 -5.13 7.59 -2.80
C GLN A 79 -3.99 7.65 -3.81
N LEU A 80 -4.27 7.53 -5.11
CA LEU A 80 -3.26 7.61 -6.17
C LEU A 80 -3.20 8.99 -6.82
N ALA A 81 -4.20 9.85 -6.58
CA ALA A 81 -4.25 11.21 -7.10
C ALA A 81 -2.95 11.99 -6.79
N GLY A 82 -2.36 12.59 -7.83
CA GLY A 82 -1.11 13.37 -7.72
C GLY A 82 0.15 12.53 -7.49
N ARG A 83 0.07 11.20 -7.44
CA ARG A 83 1.21 10.30 -7.27
C ARG A 83 1.67 9.78 -8.62
N THR A 84 2.99 9.66 -8.79
CA THR A 84 3.56 9.03 -9.98
C THR A 84 3.56 7.52 -9.79
N VAL A 85 3.01 6.80 -10.76
CA VAL A 85 2.97 5.34 -10.82
C VAL A 85 3.60 4.91 -12.14
N ILE A 86 4.49 3.92 -12.10
CA ILE A 86 5.10 3.32 -13.29
C ILE A 86 4.43 1.98 -13.54
N GLU A 87 3.86 1.79 -14.73
CA GLU A 87 3.07 0.61 -15.16
C GLU A 87 1.78 0.39 -14.35
N HIS A 88 1.89 0.03 -13.07
CA HIS A 88 0.78 -0.20 -12.14
C HIS A 88 1.19 0.10 -10.69
N PRO A 89 0.24 0.41 -9.79
CA PRO A 89 0.56 0.68 -8.39
C PRO A 89 1.02 -0.59 -7.68
N VAL A 90 2.13 -0.51 -6.95
CA VAL A 90 2.63 -1.61 -6.11
C VAL A 90 2.54 -1.21 -4.65
N PHE A 91 1.72 -1.94 -3.90
CA PHE A 91 1.51 -1.72 -2.47
C PHE A 91 2.35 -2.69 -1.63
N PHE A 92 3.11 -2.13 -0.69
CA PHE A 92 3.85 -2.87 0.32
C PHE A 92 2.98 -2.99 1.57
N VAL A 93 2.61 -4.22 1.91
CA VAL A 93 1.80 -4.53 3.10
C VAL A 93 2.74 -5.01 4.20
N ALA A 94 2.61 -4.43 5.39
CA ALA A 94 3.47 -4.66 6.54
C ALA A 94 2.67 -4.81 7.84
N LEU A 95 3.18 -5.62 8.76
CA LEU A 95 2.73 -5.64 10.16
C LEU A 95 3.23 -4.39 10.90
N PRO A 96 2.67 -4.03 12.06
CA PRO A 96 3.05 -2.82 12.79
C PRO A 96 4.55 -2.78 13.15
N GLY A 97 5.13 -3.93 13.51
CA GLY A 97 6.57 -4.05 13.83
C GLY A 97 7.48 -3.95 12.60
N GLU A 98 6.98 -4.25 11.41
CA GLU A 98 7.74 -4.17 10.15
C GLU A 98 7.75 -2.76 9.57
N ALA A 99 6.79 -1.94 9.97
CA ALA A 99 6.57 -0.61 9.41
C ALA A 99 7.73 0.38 9.69
N ALA A 100 8.55 0.13 10.71
CA ALA A 100 9.75 0.91 10.99
C ALA A 100 10.79 0.86 9.85
N GLY A 101 10.72 -0.15 8.97
CA GLY A 101 11.58 -0.26 7.78
C GLY A 101 11.21 0.70 6.64
N PHE A 102 10.10 1.42 6.74
CA PHE A 102 9.61 2.30 5.69
C PHE A 102 9.85 3.77 6.05
N LYS A 103 10.73 4.44 5.28
CA LYS A 103 10.93 5.89 5.41
C LYS A 103 9.74 6.63 4.78
N LEU A 104 8.94 7.28 5.59
CA LEU A 104 7.79 8.04 5.10
C LEU A 104 8.22 9.35 4.43
N VAL A 105 7.48 9.73 3.39
CA VAL A 105 7.59 11.07 2.80
C VAL A 105 7.14 12.08 3.84
N GLU A 106 7.98 13.09 4.11
CA GLU A 106 7.57 14.22 4.93
C GLU A 106 6.42 14.94 4.20
N SER A 107 5.28 15.03 4.88
CA SER A 107 4.07 15.61 4.30
C SER A 107 4.35 17.05 3.86
N GLN A 108 4.43 17.29 2.55
CA GLN A 108 4.44 18.65 2.04
C GLN A 108 3.00 19.16 2.12
N ALA A 109 2.68 19.83 3.22
CA ALA A 109 1.51 20.68 3.31
C ALA A 109 1.48 21.57 2.05
N GLY A 110 0.38 21.48 1.29
CA GLY A 110 0.27 22.04 -0.04
C GLY A 110 0.77 23.47 -0.11
N THR A 111 1.71 23.72 -1.03
CA THR A 111 2.08 25.06 -1.45
C THR A 111 0.85 25.68 -2.12
N ALA A 112 0.09 26.47 -1.35
CA ALA A 112 -0.92 27.36 -1.90
C ALA A 112 -0.25 28.25 -2.98
N PRO A 113 -0.89 28.48 -4.14
CA PRO A 113 -0.33 29.37 -5.14
C PRO A 113 -0.25 30.78 -4.55
N LYS A 114 0.97 31.32 -4.43
CA LYS A 114 1.17 32.75 -4.16
C LYS A 114 0.63 33.51 -5.36
N GLY A 115 -0.57 34.08 -5.21
CA GLY A 115 -1.10 35.05 -6.15
C GLY A 115 -0.16 36.26 -6.20
N ASN A 116 0.42 36.52 -7.37
CA ASN A 116 1.09 37.78 -7.65
C ASN A 116 0.02 38.88 -7.69
N LYS A 117 0.24 39.95 -6.92
CA LYS A 117 -0.35 41.27 -7.15
C LYS A 117 0.54 42.03 -8.13
#